data_AF-A0A435Y6N9-F1
#
_entry.id   AF-A0A435Y6N9-F1
#
_cell.length_a   1.000
_cell.length_b   1.000
_cell.length_c   1.000
_cell.angle_alpha   90.00
_cell.angle_beta   90.00
_cell.angle_gamma   90.00
#
_symmetry.space_group_name_H-M   'P 1'
#
loop_
_entity.id
_entity.type
_entity.pdbx_description
1 polymer ?
#
loop_
_entity_poly.entity_id
_entity_poly.type
_entity_poly.pdbx_seq_one_letter_code
_entity_poly.pdbx_strand_id
1 'polypeptide(L)'
;MPADLPSTLLFLGRLLLGGAFVFAGLRNIQNAAFLTGLMAARGVPQSRLALWLGIVLQVAAGVLVIAGLWTAFAATVLLVFLIVATPMFHNFWDHQGPERASRINGFVGNVALSGGFLTLIAQSA
;
A
#
# COMPACT_ATOMS: atom_id res chain seq x y z
N MET A 1 -9.85 -31.58 3.74
CA MET A 1 -9.71 -31.40 5.20
C MET A 1 -10.35 -30.06 5.55
N PRO A 2 -11.12 -29.93 6.63
CA PRO A 2 -11.53 -28.61 7.09
C PRO A 2 -10.26 -27.78 7.32
N ALA A 3 -10.23 -26.54 6.81
CA ALA A 3 -9.09 -25.67 7.01
C ALA A 3 -8.89 -25.49 8.53
N ASP A 4 -7.68 -25.73 9.01
CA ASP A 4 -7.31 -25.43 10.38
C ASP A 4 -7.36 -23.91 10.61
N LEU A 5 -7.65 -23.51 11.85
CA LEU A 5 -7.80 -22.10 12.20
C LEU A 5 -6.58 -21.24 11.78
N PRO A 6 -5.31 -21.68 12.00
CA PRO A 6 -4.13 -20.94 11.54
C PRO A 6 -4.11 -20.67 10.04
N SER A 7 -4.34 -21.68 9.19
CA SER A 7 -4.33 -21.50 7.73
C SER A 7 -5.44 -20.58 7.25
N THR A 8 -6.62 -20.65 7.88
CA THR A 8 -7.75 -19.75 7.62
C THR A 8 -7.40 -18.30 7.97
N LEU A 9 -6.84 -18.06 9.16
CA LEU A 9 -6.43 -16.73 9.61
C LEU A 9 -5.34 -16.14 8.72
N LEU A 10 -4.37 -16.96 8.29
CA LEU A 10 -3.32 -16.52 7.38
C LEU A 10 -3.88 -16.12 6.00
N PHE A 11 -4.83 -16.90 5.46
CA PHE A 11 -5.52 -16.52 4.22
C PHE A 11 -6.26 -15.19 4.39
N LEU A 12 -7.00 -15.01 5.48
CA LEU A 12 -7.70 -13.74 5.75
C LEU A 12 -6.73 -12.56 5.90
N GLY A 13 -5.61 -12.74 6.60
CA GLY A 13 -4.58 -11.70 6.72
C GLY A 13 -4.02 -11.26 5.37
N ARG A 14 -3.68 -12.22 4.50
CA ARG A 14 -3.24 -11.96 3.12
C ARG A 14 -4.34 -11.29 2.28
N LEU A 15 -5.57 -11.75 2.42
CA LEU A 15 -6.72 -11.20 1.71
C LEU A 15 -6.94 -9.73 2.08
N LEU A 16 -6.91 -9.40 3.37
CA LEU A 16 -7.12 -8.04 3.85
C LEU A 16 -5.96 -7.12 3.48
N LEU A 17 -4.72 -7.55 3.73
CA LEU A 17 -3.53 -6.75 3.42
C LEU A 17 -3.36 -6.55 1.91
N GLY A 18 -3.37 -7.64 1.13
CA GLY A 18 -3.24 -7.54 -0.33
C GLY A 18 -4.46 -6.88 -0.97
N GLY A 19 -5.66 -7.18 -0.49
CA GLY A 19 -6.92 -6.62 -1.00
C GLY A 19 -7.02 -5.11 -0.83
N ALA A 20 -6.52 -4.57 0.29
CA ALA A 20 -6.44 -3.12 0.50
C ALA A 20 -5.62 -2.42 -0.60
N PHE A 21 -4.54 -3.05 -1.07
CA PHE A 21 -3.66 -2.49 -2.11
C PHE A 21 -4.22 -2.68 -3.52
N VAL A 22 -4.87 -3.81 -3.79
CA VAL A 22 -5.61 -3.98 -5.06
C VAL A 22 -6.69 -2.92 -5.18
N PHE A 23 -7.49 -2.74 -4.12
CA PHE A 23 -8.51 -1.70 -4.08
C PHE A 23 -7.91 -0.30 -4.23
N ALA A 24 -6.84 0.02 -3.51
CA ALA A 24 -6.16 1.31 -3.62
C ALA A 24 -5.64 1.58 -5.03
N GLY A 25 -5.01 0.59 -5.68
CA GLY A 25 -4.53 0.70 -7.05
C GLY A 25 -5.66 0.97 -8.05
N LEU A 26 -6.77 0.22 -7.97
CA LEU A 26 -7.95 0.44 -8.82
C LEU A 26 -8.57 1.82 -8.62
N ARG A 27 -8.70 2.26 -7.37
CA ARG A 27 -9.16 3.62 -7.03
C ARG A 27 -8.21 4.69 -7.57
N ASN A 28 -6.90 4.45 -7.53
CA ASN A 28 -5.90 5.38 -8.04
C ASN A 28 -5.96 5.54 -9.56
N ILE A 29 -6.37 4.51 -10.32
CA ILE A 29 -6.64 4.63 -11.76
C ILE A 29 -7.73 5.67 -12.02
N GLN A 30 -8.84 5.59 -11.29
CA GLN A 30 -9.96 6.53 -11.41
C GLN A 30 -9.56 7.96 -11.04
N ASN A 31 -8.60 8.12 -10.13
CA ASN A 31 -8.11 9.41 -9.63
C ASN A 31 -6.79 9.86 -10.27
N ALA A 32 -6.38 9.25 -11.39
CA ALA A 32 -5.03 9.38 -11.89
C ALA A 32 -4.63 10.83 -12.24
N ALA A 33 -5.55 11.60 -12.81
CA ALA A 33 -5.31 13.00 -13.14
C ALA A 33 -5.03 13.85 -11.89
N PHE A 34 -5.85 13.71 -10.85
CA PHE A 34 -5.68 14.41 -9.58
C PHE A 34 -4.37 14.03 -8.89
N LEU A 35 -4.08 12.74 -8.77
CA LEU A 35 -2.87 12.24 -8.12
C LEU A 35 -1.61 12.68 -8.87
N THR A 36 -1.63 12.66 -10.20
CA THR A 36 -0.50 13.14 -11.02
C THR A 36 -0.23 14.62 -10.74
N GLY A 37 -1.27 15.45 -10.66
CA GLY A 37 -1.13 16.87 -10.32
C GLY A 37 -0.55 17.08 -8.92
N LEU A 38 -1.02 16.31 -7.94
CA LEU A 38 -0.49 16.36 -6.57
C LEU A 38 0.99 15.97 -6.51
N MET A 39 1.39 14.92 -7.22
CA MET A 39 2.78 14.47 -7.30
C MET A 39 3.67 15.50 -8.01
N ALA A 40 3.18 16.13 -9.08
CA ALA A 40 3.90 17.19 -9.79
C ALA A 40 4.11 18.42 -8.90
N ALA A 41 3.09 18.83 -8.14
CA ALA A 41 3.20 19.92 -7.17
C ALA A 41 4.22 19.63 -6.05
N ARG A 42 4.56 18.36 -5.84
CA ARG A 42 5.61 17.92 -4.91
C ARG A 42 6.99 17.73 -5.56
N GLY A 43 7.15 18.12 -6.82
CA GLY A 43 8.42 18.02 -7.53
C GLY A 43 8.81 16.60 -7.92
N VAL A 44 7.87 15.64 -7.92
CA VAL A 44 8.17 14.27 -8.38
C VAL A 44 8.44 14.30 -9.89
N PRO A 45 9.66 13.95 -10.36
CA PRO A 45 9.96 13.93 -11.77
C PRO A 45 9.11 12.87 -12.48
N GLN A 46 8.66 13.18 -13.70
CA GLN A 46 7.82 12.28 -14.50
C GLN A 46 6.62 11.71 -13.71
N SER A 47 5.89 12.59 -13.01
CA SER A 47 4.88 12.20 -12.00
C SER A 47 3.83 11.21 -12.53
N ARG A 48 3.44 11.33 -13.81
CA ARG A 48 2.51 10.39 -14.46
C ARG A 48 3.09 8.98 -14.55
N LEU A 49 4.36 8.84 -14.96
CA LEU A 49 5.03 7.55 -15.04
C LEU A 49 5.16 6.94 -13.64
N ALA A 50 5.62 7.74 -12.67
CA ALA A 50 5.76 7.30 -11.28
C ALA A 50 4.43 6.82 -10.69
N LEU A 51 3.32 7.53 -10.97
CA LEU A 51 1.98 7.12 -10.54
C LEU A 51 1.58 5.77 -11.13
N TRP A 52 1.72 5.60 -12.45
CA TRP A 52 1.33 4.35 -13.12
C TRP A 52 2.18 3.16 -12.66
N LEU A 53 3.49 3.37 -12.44
CA LEU A 53 4.35 2.36 -11.81
C LEU A 53 3.83 1.99 -10.41
N GLY A 54 3.49 2.99 -9.59
CA GLY A 54 2.88 2.78 -8.28
C GLY A 54 1.60 1.94 -8.36
N ILE A 55 0.68 2.30 -9.25
CA ILE A 55 -0.59 1.57 -9.46
C ILE A 55 -0.32 0.10 -9.83
N VAL A 56 0.57 -0.15 -10.80
CA VAL A 56 0.90 -1.51 -11.22
C VAL A 56 1.50 -2.31 -10.08
N LEU A 57 2.42 -1.74 -9.31
CA LEU A 57 3.02 -2.40 -8.15
C LEU A 57 1.96 -2.72 -7.08
N GLN A 58 1.08 -1.78 -6.76
CA GLN A 58 0.00 -2.00 -5.79
C GLN A 58 -0.91 -3.16 -6.18
N VAL A 59 -1.37 -3.17 -7.44
CA VAL A 59 -2.31 -4.19 -7.92
C VAL A 59 -1.62 -5.55 -8.06
N ALA A 60 -0.46 -5.60 -8.73
CA ALA A 60 0.23 -6.86 -9.00
C ALA A 60 0.73 -7.51 -7.70
N ALA A 61 1.41 -6.76 -6.83
CA ALA A 61 1.89 -7.30 -5.56
C ALA A 61 0.73 -7.59 -4.60
N GLY A 62 -0.34 -6.78 -4.60
CA GLY A 62 -1.55 -7.06 -3.84
C GLY A 62 -2.18 -8.40 -4.23
N VAL A 63 -2.34 -8.67 -5.52
CA VAL A 63 -2.85 -9.96 -6.03
C VAL A 63 -1.94 -11.12 -5.64
N LEU A 64 -0.62 -10.97 -5.77
CA LEU A 64 0.34 -11.99 -5.37
C LEU A 64 0.25 -12.32 -3.86
N VAL A 65 0.12 -11.30 -3.00
CA VAL A 65 -0.10 -11.49 -1.56
C VAL A 65 -1.39 -12.28 -1.31
N ILE A 66 -2.51 -11.90 -1.93
CA ILE A 66 -3.80 -12.60 -1.77
C ILE A 66 -3.68 -14.06 -2.22
N ALA A 67 -3.06 -14.30 -3.37
CA ALA A 67 -2.86 -15.63 -3.93
C ALA A 67 -1.88 -16.49 -3.12
N GLY A 68 -1.08 -15.86 -2.24
CA GLY A 68 -0.04 -16.55 -1.48
C GLY A 68 1.20 -16.91 -2.30
N LEU A 69 1.40 -16.26 -3.44
CA LEU A 69 2.49 -16.54 -4.36
C LEU A 69 3.61 -15.53 -4.14
N TRP A 70 4.84 -16.02 -3.92
CA TRP A 70 6.01 -15.20 -3.63
C TRP A 70 5.73 -14.15 -2.53
N THR A 71 5.00 -14.54 -1.49
CA THR A 71 4.42 -13.63 -0.48
C THR A 71 5.48 -12.72 0.14
N ALA A 72 6.67 -13.22 0.51
CA ALA A 72 7.74 -12.41 1.05
C ALA A 72 8.19 -11.30 0.09
N PHE A 73 8.38 -11.62 -1.18
CA PHE A 73 8.78 -10.66 -2.22
C PHE A 73 7.67 -9.63 -2.47
N ALA A 74 6.44 -10.08 -2.67
CA ALA A 74 5.30 -9.21 -2.93
C ALA A 74 5.02 -8.26 -1.74
N ALA A 75 5.07 -8.77 -0.50
CA ALA A 75 4.94 -7.97 0.70
C ALA A 75 6.09 -6.94 0.84
N THR A 76 7.31 -7.30 0.47
CA THR A 76 8.46 -6.38 0.45
C THR A 76 8.24 -5.25 -0.55
N VAL A 77 7.73 -5.54 -1.75
CA VAL A 77 7.38 -4.52 -2.74
C VAL A 77 6.34 -3.54 -2.19
N LEU A 78 5.28 -4.04 -1.55
CA LEU A 78 4.25 -3.17 -0.95
C LEU A 78 4.76 -2.37 0.24
N LEU A 79 5.66 -2.94 1.04
CA LEU A 79 6.34 -2.25 2.13
C LEU A 79 7.20 -1.08 1.61
N VAL A 80 8.03 -1.31 0.59
CA VAL A 80 8.83 -0.25 -0.05
C VAL A 80 7.92 0.82 -0.66
N PHE A 81 6.84 0.40 -1.33
CA PHE A 81 5.83 1.34 -1.84
C PHE A 81 5.29 2.23 -0.73
N LEU A 82 4.93 1.68 0.43
CA LEU A 82 4.44 2.45 1.57
C LEU A 82 5.50 3.45 2.07
N ILE A 83 6.75 3.05 2.19
CA ILE A 83 7.85 3.92 2.64
C ILE A 83 8.00 5.14 1.72
N VAL A 84 7.86 4.96 0.41
CA VAL A 84 7.97 6.05 -0.57
C VAL A 84 6.69 6.88 -0.65
N ALA A 85 5.52 6.24 -0.68
CA ALA A 85 4.23 6.92 -0.88
C ALA A 85 3.79 7.70 0.37
N THR A 86 4.09 7.21 1.57
CA THR A 86 3.66 7.83 2.83
C THR A 86 4.13 9.28 2.98
N PRO A 87 5.42 9.63 2.86
CA PRO A 87 5.85 11.03 2.95
C PRO A 87 5.31 11.88 1.79
N MET A 88 5.00 11.28 0.63
CA MET A 88 4.44 12.00 -0.50
C MET A 88 2.99 12.43 -0.26
N PHE A 89 2.17 11.51 0.27
CA PHE A 89 0.72 11.70 0.42
C PHE A 89 0.26 11.98 1.86
N HIS A 90 1.10 11.79 2.87
CA HIS A 90 0.78 11.97 4.29
C HIS A 90 1.81 12.83 5.04
N ASN A 91 2.37 13.85 4.35
CA ASN A 91 3.23 14.89 4.93
C ASN A 91 2.46 15.84 5.87
N PHE A 92 2.04 15.32 7.02
CA PHE A 92 1.31 16.10 8.01
C PHE A 92 2.09 17.31 8.54
N TRP A 93 3.42 17.33 8.40
CA TRP A 93 4.27 18.44 8.85
C TRP A 93 4.07 19.74 8.06
N ASP A 94 3.54 19.67 6.84
CA ASP A 94 3.27 20.85 6.00
C ASP A 94 1.82 21.36 6.09
N HIS A 95 1.00 20.77 6.97
CA HIS A 95 -0.44 21.05 7.04
C HIS A 95 -0.85 21.43 8.46
N GLN A 96 -1.99 22.10 8.61
CA GLN A 96 -2.59 22.45 9.90
C GLN A 96 -4.09 22.10 9.94
N GLY A 97 -4.69 22.15 11.12
CA GLY A 97 -6.13 21.95 11.30
C GLY A 97 -6.62 20.55 10.87
N PRO A 98 -7.86 20.43 10.34
CA PRO A 98 -8.45 19.15 9.97
C PRO A 98 -7.65 18.35 8.94
N GLU A 99 -6.95 19.02 8.02
CA GLU A 99 -6.14 18.34 7.01
C GLU A 99 -4.93 17.64 7.63
N ARG A 100 -4.26 18.28 8.59
CA ARG A 100 -3.16 17.66 9.34
C ARG A 100 -3.61 16.37 10.04
N ALA A 101 -4.78 16.40 10.69
CA ALA A 101 -5.33 15.22 11.36
C ALA A 101 -5.58 14.06 10.38
N SER A 102 -6.18 14.35 9.21
CA SER A 102 -6.40 13.35 8.16
C SER A 102 -5.07 12.74 7.66
N ARG A 103 -4.02 13.55 7.48
CA ARG A 103 -2.70 13.05 7.06
C ARG A 103 -2.01 12.23 8.15
N ILE A 104 -2.14 12.60 9.43
CA ILE A 104 -1.64 11.78 10.55
C ILE A 104 -2.32 10.40 10.54
N ASN A 105 -3.64 10.34 10.35
CA ASN A 105 -4.36 9.07 10.30
C ASN A 105 -3.87 8.18 9.14
N GLY A 106 -3.65 8.78 7.96
CA GLY A 106 -3.08 8.06 6.83
C GLY A 106 -1.65 7.57 7.09
N PHE A 107 -0.80 8.40 7.70
CA PHE A 107 0.55 8.02 8.10
C PHE A 107 0.55 6.82 9.05
N VAL A 108 -0.23 6.90 10.15
CA VAL A 108 -0.34 5.81 11.14
C VAL A 108 -0.93 4.55 10.51
N GLY A 109 -1.93 4.69 9.63
CA GLY A 109 -2.49 3.58 8.86
C GLY A 109 -1.42 2.86 8.02
N ASN A 110 -0.56 3.61 7.34
CA ASN A 110 0.53 3.04 6.55
C ASN A 110 1.62 2.40 7.43
N VAL A 111 1.87 2.91 8.63
CA VAL A 111 2.76 2.26 9.62
C VAL A 111 2.18 0.91 10.06
N ALA A 112 0.88 0.85 10.36
CA ALA A 112 0.21 -0.39 10.72
C ALA A 112 0.24 -1.42 9.57
N LEU A 113 -0.04 -1.00 8.34
CA LEU A 113 0.06 -1.85 7.15
C LEU A 113 1.49 -2.37 6.95
N SER A 114 2.50 -1.52 7.16
CA SER A 114 3.92 -1.91 7.09
C SER A 114 4.25 -3.00 8.10
N GLY A 115 3.76 -2.90 9.34
CA GLY A 115 3.89 -3.96 10.35
C GLY A 115 3.21 -5.28 9.94
N GLY A 116 2.05 -5.20 9.29
CA GLY A 116 1.38 -6.36 8.70
C GLY A 116 2.24 -7.05 7.63
N PHE A 117 2.84 -6.27 6.72
CA PHE A 117 3.74 -6.84 5.70
C PHE A 117 5.02 -7.42 6.29
N LEU A 118 5.64 -6.78 7.29
CA LEU A 118 6.80 -7.33 7.98
C LEU A 118 6.48 -8.69 8.62
N THR A 119 5.31 -8.83 9.23
CA THR A 119 4.84 -10.11 9.77
C THR A 119 4.66 -11.16 8.67
N LEU A 120 4.08 -10.79 7.51
CA LEU A 120 3.95 -11.71 6.37
C LEU A 120 5.30 -12.12 5.78
N ILE A 121 6.26 -11.20 5.71
CA ILE A 121 7.63 -11.49 5.25
C ILE A 121 8.29 -12.49 6.19
N ALA A 122 8.23 -12.25 7.50
CA ALA A 122 8.81 -13.15 8.50
C ALA A 122 8.15 -14.55 8.51
N GLN A 123 6.84 -14.61 8.27
CA GLN A 123 6.10 -15.87 8.19
C GLN A 123 6.37 -16.67 6.91
N SER A 124 6.85 -16.01 5.85
CA SER A 124 7.14 -16.61 4.54
C SER A 124 8.60 -17.00 4.34
N ALA A 125 9.46 -16.69 5.32
CA ALA A 125 10.88 -17.07 5.37
C ALA A 125 11.05 -18.41 6.07
#